data_AF-A0A2T6KY01-F1
#
_entry.id   AF-A0A2T6KY01-F1
#
_cell.length_a   1.000
_cell.length_b   1.000
_cell.length_c   1.000
_cell.angle_alpha   90.00
_cell.angle_beta   90.00
_cell.angle_gamma   90.00
#
_symmetry.space_group_name_H-M   'P 1'
#
loop_
_entity.id
_entity.type
_entity.pdbx_description
1 polymer ?
#
loop_
_entity_poly.entity_id
_entity_poly.type
_entity_poly.pdbx_seq_one_letter_code
_entity_poly.pdbx_strand_id
1 'polypeptide(L)'
;MSETQAQHDSSDDVEVRDVIDPTTVRRAPRYKAFFWTGALVGIVIGLPLSLYLVNTPAGLAMMKPGVYITVLTAFVTTVTTLLAGLFAVIADRRSLRGR
;
A
#
# COMPACT_ATOMS: atom_id res chain seq x y z
N MET A 1 -22.70 17.24 -46.28
CA MET A 1 -21.94 17.82 -45.15
C MET A 1 -21.50 16.75 -44.13
N SER A 2 -21.30 15.48 -44.53
CA SER A 2 -21.03 14.38 -43.57
C SER A 2 -19.69 13.66 -43.77
N GLU A 3 -18.97 13.91 -44.86
CA GLU A 3 -17.69 13.23 -45.13
C GLU A 3 -16.49 13.94 -44.48
N THR A 4 -16.57 15.25 -44.25
CA THR A 4 -15.47 16.03 -43.65
C THR A 4 -15.30 15.78 -42.14
N GLN A 5 -16.34 15.28 -41.45
CA GLN A 5 -16.28 14.99 -40.01
C GLN A 5 -15.63 13.64 -39.69
N ALA A 6 -15.83 12.62 -40.52
CA ALA A 6 -15.27 11.28 -40.28
C ALA A 6 -13.73 11.24 -40.43
N GLN A 7 -13.19 12.11 -41.29
CA GLN A 7 -11.74 12.18 -41.51
C GLN A 7 -11.01 12.81 -40.31
N HIS A 8 -11.64 13.77 -39.63
CA HIS A 8 -11.04 14.51 -38.53
C HIS A 8 -10.93 13.68 -37.24
N ASP A 9 -11.88 12.78 -36.99
CA ASP A 9 -11.84 11.84 -35.85
C ASP A 9 -10.71 10.80 -36.02
N SER A 10 -10.43 10.38 -37.25
CA SER A 10 -9.41 9.36 -37.53
C SER A 10 -7.97 9.89 -37.51
N SER A 11 -7.75 11.17 -37.81
CA SER A 11 -6.41 11.76 -37.78
C SER A 11 -5.94 12.08 -36.36
N ASP A 12 -6.85 12.54 -35.49
CA ASP A 12 -6.53 12.86 -34.09
C ASP A 12 -6.17 11.58 -33.29
N ASP A 13 -6.86 10.46 -33.55
CA ASP A 13 -6.59 9.18 -32.87
C ASP A 13 -5.24 8.54 -33.25
N VAL A 14 -4.73 8.84 -34.45
CA VAL A 14 -3.44 8.33 -34.95
C VAL A 14 -2.27 9.17 -34.42
N GLU A 15 -2.46 10.47 -34.22
CA GLU A 15 -1.39 11.36 -33.72
C GLU A 15 -1.12 11.15 -32.22
N VAL A 16 -2.14 10.83 -31.41
CA VAL A 16 -1.97 10.62 -29.96
C VAL A 16 -1.15 9.35 -29.63
N ARG A 17 -1.22 8.32 -30.49
CA ARG A 17 -0.48 7.07 -30.27
C ARG A 17 1.00 7.16 -30.64
N ASP A 18 1.39 8.10 -31.47
CA ASP A 18 2.78 8.29 -31.94
C ASP A 18 3.60 9.19 -30.99
N VAL A 19 2.93 10.04 -30.21
CA VAL A 19 3.55 10.94 -29.22
C VAL A 19 3.73 10.27 -27.85
N ILE A 20 2.94 9.23 -27.55
CA ILE A 20 3.01 8.50 -26.28
C ILE A 20 3.89 7.28 -26.47
N ASP A 21 5.16 7.38 -26.09
CA ASP A 21 6.02 6.20 -25.95
C ASP A 21 5.43 5.27 -24.86
N PRO A 22 4.90 4.09 -25.21
CA PRO A 22 4.28 3.18 -24.25
C PRO A 22 5.31 2.63 -23.23
N THR A 23 6.61 2.73 -23.52
CA THR A 23 7.67 2.38 -22.57
C THR A 23 7.84 3.43 -21.46
N THR A 24 7.29 4.63 -21.67
CA THR A 24 7.24 5.74 -20.70
C THR A 24 6.01 5.68 -19.79
N VAL A 25 5.10 4.70 -19.98
CA VAL A 25 3.98 4.47 -19.04
C VAL A 25 4.55 3.90 -17.74
N ARG A 26 4.94 4.82 -16.83
CA ARG A 26 5.38 4.52 -15.47
C ARG A 26 4.27 3.72 -14.78
N ARG A 27 4.44 2.40 -14.66
CA ARG A 27 3.58 1.59 -13.79
C ARG A 27 3.70 2.18 -12.40
N ALA A 28 2.62 2.79 -11.91
CA ALA A 28 2.57 3.30 -10.55
C ALA A 28 2.97 2.14 -9.60
N PRO A 29 3.97 2.34 -8.72
CA PRO A 29 4.32 1.35 -7.73
C PRO A 29 3.06 0.98 -6.96
N ARG A 30 2.82 -0.31 -6.75
CA ARG A 30 1.65 -0.79 -6.00
C ARG A 30 1.84 -0.51 -4.50
N TYR A 31 1.99 0.76 -4.09
CA TYR A 31 2.09 1.21 -2.70
C TYR A 31 0.97 0.61 -1.85
N LYS A 32 -0.23 0.51 -2.43
CA LYS A 32 -1.38 -0.18 -1.83
C LYS A 32 -1.04 -1.60 -1.35
N ALA A 33 -0.32 -2.40 -2.14
CA ALA A 33 0.02 -3.77 -1.77
C ALA A 33 0.99 -3.81 -0.57
N PHE A 34 1.96 -2.89 -0.51
CA PHE A 34 2.88 -2.80 0.62
C PHE A 34 2.17 -2.42 1.91
N PHE A 35 1.36 -1.36 1.90
CA PHE A 35 0.58 -0.95 3.08
C PHE A 35 -0.38 -2.04 3.55
N TRP A 36 -1.06 -2.71 2.61
CA TRP A 36 -1.99 -3.80 2.94
C TRP A 36 -1.27 -5.01 3.55
N THR A 37 -0.11 -5.37 3.01
CA THR A 37 0.73 -6.44 3.55
C THR A 37 1.24 -6.07 4.94
N GLY A 38 1.75 -4.85 5.14
CA GLY A 38 2.21 -4.37 6.43
C GLY A 38 1.11 -4.35 7.49
N ALA A 39 -0.10 -3.95 7.12
CA ALA A 39 -1.26 -4.00 8.01
C ALA A 39 -1.65 -5.43 8.37
N LEU A 40 -1.71 -6.32 7.37
CA LEU A 40 -2.05 -7.73 7.61
C LEU A 40 -1.03 -8.41 8.53
N VAL A 41 0.27 -8.24 8.25
CA VAL A 41 1.35 -8.76 9.11
C VAL A 41 1.25 -8.18 10.52
N GLY A 42 0.95 -6.89 10.61
CA GLY A 42 0.72 -6.19 11.86
C GLY A 42 -0.39 -6.77 12.73
N ILE A 43 -1.53 -7.08 12.12
CA ILE A 43 -2.66 -7.72 12.81
C ILE A 43 -2.29 -9.14 13.23
N VAL A 44 -1.67 -9.91 12.33
CA VAL A 44 -1.25 -11.30 12.58
C VAL A 44 -0.24 -11.41 13.72
N ILE A 45 0.62 -10.40 13.92
CA ILE A 45 1.58 -10.38 15.03
C ILE A 45 0.99 -9.72 16.28
N GLY A 46 0.34 -8.56 16.12
CA GLY A 46 -0.14 -7.74 17.23
C GLY A 46 -1.25 -8.39 18.03
N LEU A 47 -2.14 -9.14 17.37
CA LEU A 47 -3.27 -9.78 18.04
C LEU A 47 -2.82 -10.97 18.91
N PRO A 48 -2.03 -11.94 18.43
CA PRO A 48 -1.47 -12.99 19.28
C PRO A 48 -0.57 -12.45 20.39
N LEU A 49 0.27 -11.46 20.10
CA LEU A 49 1.16 -10.84 21.08
C LEU A 49 0.37 -10.20 22.23
N SER A 50 -0.67 -9.43 21.90
CA SER A 50 -1.48 -8.76 22.91
C SER A 50 -2.33 -9.73 23.74
N LEU A 51 -2.89 -10.77 23.12
CA LEU A 51 -3.57 -11.86 23.84
C LEU A 51 -2.61 -12.61 24.76
N TYR A 52 -1.39 -12.90 24.31
CA TYR A 52 -0.36 -13.53 25.13
C TYR A 52 -0.04 -12.69 26.38
N LEU A 53 0.17 -11.39 26.21
CA LEU A 53 0.54 -10.47 27.30
C LEU A 53 -0.58 -10.30 28.33
N VAL A 54 -1.84 -10.24 27.90
CA VAL A 54 -2.98 -10.13 28.83
C VAL A 54 -3.15 -11.39 29.69
N ASN A 55 -2.76 -12.57 29.20
CA ASN A 55 -2.83 -13.82 29.95
C ASN A 55 -1.68 -13.98 30.98
N THR A 56 -0.75 -13.04 31.07
CA THR A 56 0.28 -13.05 32.11
C THR A 56 -0.29 -12.61 33.47
N PRO A 57 0.35 -12.95 34.61
CA PRO A 57 -0.11 -12.50 35.93
C PRO A 57 -0.26 -10.98 36.03
N ALA A 58 0.60 -10.22 35.37
CA ALA A 58 0.52 -8.75 35.30
C ALA A 58 -0.67 -8.28 34.45
N GLY A 59 -0.98 -8.98 33.36
CA GLY A 59 -2.14 -8.70 32.51
C GLY A 59 -3.47 -8.99 33.20
N LEU A 60 -3.52 -10.04 34.03
CA LEU A 60 -4.72 -10.39 34.82
C LEU A 60 -5.05 -9.34 35.90
N ALA A 61 -4.06 -8.58 36.36
CA ALA A 61 -4.28 -7.46 37.29
C ALA A 61 -4.83 -6.20 36.60
N MET A 62 -4.94 -6.17 35.26
CA MET A 62 -5.49 -5.01 34.54
C MET A 62 -7.00 -4.94 34.64
N MET A 63 -7.50 -3.73 34.96
CA MET A 63 -8.94 -3.45 35.03
C MET A 63 -9.65 -3.51 33.66
N LYS A 64 -8.93 -3.28 32.55
CA LYS A 64 -9.48 -3.18 31.19
C LYS A 64 -8.60 -3.89 30.16
N PRO A 65 -8.52 -5.23 30.17
CA PRO A 65 -7.67 -5.99 29.26
C PRO A 65 -8.03 -5.79 27.79
N GLY A 66 -9.31 -5.58 27.48
CA GLY A 66 -9.77 -5.31 26.11
C GLY A 66 -9.16 -4.04 25.49
N VAL A 67 -8.97 -2.97 26.27
CA VAL A 67 -8.34 -1.72 25.80
C VAL A 67 -6.86 -1.96 25.50
N TYR A 68 -6.18 -2.74 26.33
CA TYR A 68 -4.78 -3.09 26.10
C TYR A 68 -4.62 -3.87 24.78
N ILE A 69 -5.48 -4.87 24.55
CA ILE A 69 -5.47 -5.66 23.32
C ILE A 69 -5.64 -4.79 22.09
N THR A 70 -6.65 -3.91 22.09
CA THR A 70 -6.94 -3.06 20.93
C THR A 70 -5.83 -2.05 20.67
N VAL A 71 -5.35 -1.35 21.71
CA VAL A 71 -4.29 -0.35 21.58
C VAL A 71 -2.98 -0.97 21.14
N LEU A 72 -2.56 -2.08 21.75
CA LEU A 72 -1.31 -2.74 21.40
C LEU A 72 -1.38 -3.32 19.98
N THR A 73 -2.50 -3.96 19.61
CA THR A 73 -2.68 -4.48 18.25
C THR A 73 -2.66 -3.35 17.22
N ALA A 74 -3.35 -2.24 17.48
CA ALA A 74 -3.35 -1.07 16.61
C ALA A 74 -1.96 -0.44 16.49
N PHE A 75 -1.21 -0.36 17.60
CA PHE A 75 0.16 0.15 17.62
C PHE A 75 1.09 -0.70 16.76
N VAL A 76 1.12 -2.02 16.98
CA VAL A 76 1.95 -2.95 16.20
C VAL A 76 1.57 -2.88 14.72
N THR A 77 0.27 -2.86 14.42
CA THR A 77 -0.24 -2.73 13.05
C THR A 77 0.20 -1.44 12.37
N THR A 78 0.16 -0.33 13.10
CA THR A 78 0.60 0.97 12.59
C THR A 78 2.09 0.93 12.29
N VAL A 79 2.91 0.42 13.20
CA VAL A 79 4.37 0.32 13.01
C VAL A 79 4.73 -0.55 11.80
N THR A 80 4.16 -1.75 11.68
CA THR A 80 4.45 -2.64 10.53
C THR A 80 3.95 -2.05 9.21
N THR A 81 2.82 -1.36 9.22
CA THR A 81 2.27 -0.66 8.04
C THR A 81 3.20 0.46 7.58
N LEU A 82 3.70 1.27 8.52
CA LEU A 82 4.66 2.35 8.22
C LEU A 82 5.99 1.79 7.71
N LEU A 83 6.51 0.72 8.32
CA LEU A 83 7.71 0.04 7.84
C LEU A 83 7.52 -0.51 6.42
N ALA A 84 6.39 -1.15 6.13
CA ALA A 84 6.09 -1.63 4.79
C ALA A 84 6.00 -0.47 3.77
N GLY A 85 5.39 0.65 4.15
CA GLY A 85 5.38 1.88 3.36
C GLY A 85 6.79 2.42 3.09
N LEU A 86 7.66 2.44 4.11
CA LEU A 86 9.06 2.83 3.97
C LEU A 86 9.81 1.92 2.98
N PHE A 87 9.63 0.59 3.08
CA PHE A 87 10.20 -0.36 2.12
C PHE A 87 9.69 -0.13 0.71
N ALA A 88 8.41 0.22 0.54
CA ALA A 88 7.84 0.57 -0.76
C ALA A 88 8.56 1.78 -1.38
N VAL A 89 8.83 2.82 -0.59
CA VAL A 89 9.56 4.02 -1.05
C VAL A 89 11.01 3.68 -1.41
N ILE A 90 11.68 2.85 -0.61
CA ILE A 90 13.06 2.43 -0.91
C ILE A 90 13.10 1.59 -2.20
N ALA A 91 12.12 0.70 -2.40
CA ALA A 91 12.02 -0.11 -3.61
C ALA A 91 11.77 0.75 -4.87
N ASP A 92 10.88 1.74 -4.80
CA ASP A 92 10.64 2.69 -5.89
C ASP A 92 11.92 3.47 -6.24
N ARG A 93 12.63 3.98 -5.22
CA ARG A 93 13.91 4.70 -5.42
C ARG A 93 14.98 3.82 -6.07
N ARG A 94 15.08 2.54 -5.71
CA ARG A 94 16.02 1.60 -6.36
C ARG A 94 15.68 1.35 -7.82
N SER A 95 14.39 1.23 -8.14
CA SER A 95 13.93 1.00 -9.51
C SER A 95 14.28 2.15 -10.47
N LEU A 96 14.33 3.38 -9.97
CA LEU A 96 14.67 4.57 -10.77
C LEU A 96 16.19 4.77 -10.97
N ARG A 97 17.04 4.10 -10.17
CA ARG A 97 18.50 4.27 -10.18
C ARG A 97 19.25 3.18 -10.93
N GLY A 98 18.57 2.09 -11.30
CA GLY A 98 19.12 0.93 -12.01
C GLY A 98 18.88 0.94 -13.52
N ARG A 99 18.45 2.08 -14.09
CA ARG A 99 18.28 2.35 -15.51
C ARG A 99 18.94 3.68 -15.82
#